data_AF-A0A7C4KJD9-F1
#
_entry.id   AF-A0A7C4KJD9-F1
#
_cell.length_a   1.000
_cell.length_b   1.000
_cell.length_c   1.000
_cell.angle_alpha   90.00
_cell.angle_beta   90.00
_cell.angle_gamma   90.00
#
_symmetry.space_group_name_H-M   'P 1'
#
loop_
_entity.id
_entity.type
_entity.pdbx_description
1 polymer ?
#
loop_
_entity_poly.entity_id
_entity_poly.type
_entity_poly.pdbx_seq_one_letter_code
_entity_poly.pdbx_strand_id
1 'polypeptide(L)'
;MQMMQKGFVQIRSFIGLILWGLLSYALAQTPAFYGAGDLPGGNPTSNLFAVSANGRVAVGWSSSANGTEACYWTRETGLVPLGDLPGGTFTSIAWGVSFDGAVIVGQGRSASGTEAFLWRRDTNTMTGLGDLPGGNFQSFALGCSANGAVVVGWSASSNGSEAFRWTPSDGMGGLGDLEGGSFASYAQNVSANGLVIVGRSASSNGDNEAFRWENGTFQPLGSLGGFPFLSYAYGVNAMCIDTVLEAKKRKMITIGITSRSFADSLPKNHPSRHPSGKNLYEEVDYFLNCHLPYGDAVVEVQRCPQKTGPTSTFCNVFTINLLMIETVKTLLEMGVEPPLWRSANLPGGDEANRFLEEKYIPRIKHLG
;
A
#
# COMPACT_ATOMS: atom_id res chain seq x y z
N MET A 1 -5.86 71.18 -50.93
CA MET A 1 -5.94 71.65 -49.53
C MET A 1 -6.05 70.40 -48.66
N GLN A 2 -4.93 69.71 -48.44
CA GLN A 2 -4.01 69.89 -47.31
C GLN A 2 -4.62 69.43 -45.97
N MET A 3 -3.98 68.38 -45.43
CA MET A 3 -3.73 68.13 -44.01
C MET A 3 -4.90 68.31 -43.04
N MET A 4 -5.52 67.19 -42.63
CA MET A 4 -5.85 66.88 -41.22
C MET A 4 -6.71 65.61 -41.18
N GLN A 5 -6.09 64.42 -41.24
CA GLN A 5 -6.76 63.17 -40.83
C GLN A 5 -5.73 62.06 -40.50
N LYS A 6 -4.67 62.43 -39.77
CA LYS A 6 -3.74 61.47 -39.14
C LYS A 6 -3.56 61.88 -37.69
N GLY A 7 -4.37 61.33 -36.79
CA GLY A 7 -4.20 61.64 -35.37
C GLY A 7 -5.25 61.09 -34.43
N PHE A 8 -5.82 59.89 -34.65
CA PHE A 8 -6.74 59.29 -33.66
C PHE A 8 -6.75 57.75 -33.62
N VAL A 9 -5.63 57.08 -33.94
CA VAL A 9 -5.55 55.59 -33.83
C VAL A 9 -4.39 55.10 -32.96
N GLN A 10 -3.60 55.99 -32.32
CA GLN A 10 -2.37 55.58 -31.62
C GLN A 10 -2.39 55.75 -30.09
N ILE A 11 -3.55 55.68 -29.43
CA ILE A 11 -3.62 55.69 -27.94
C ILE A 11 -4.70 54.71 -27.42
N ARG A 12 -4.76 53.49 -27.96
CA ARG A 12 -5.52 52.38 -27.33
C ARG A 12 -4.80 51.03 -27.29
N SER A 13 -3.54 50.96 -27.70
CA SER A 13 -2.78 49.70 -27.75
C SER A 13 -1.59 49.63 -26.79
N PHE A 14 -1.34 50.66 -25.97
CA PHE A 14 -0.20 50.68 -25.04
C PHE A 14 -0.55 50.36 -23.57
N ILE A 15 -1.83 50.33 -23.20
CA ILE A 15 -2.27 49.96 -21.83
C ILE A 15 -2.63 48.47 -21.74
N GLY A 16 -2.94 47.81 -22.87
CA GLY A 16 -3.28 46.38 -22.91
C GLY A 16 -2.09 45.42 -22.88
N LEU A 17 -0.86 45.90 -23.10
CA LEU A 17 0.35 45.08 -23.18
C LEU A 17 1.18 45.04 -21.88
N ILE A 18 0.87 45.90 -20.91
CA ILE A 18 1.50 45.87 -19.57
C ILE A 18 0.68 44.99 -18.59
N LEU A 19 -0.61 44.73 -18.89
CA LEU A 19 -1.51 43.93 -18.05
C LEU A 19 -1.59 42.44 -18.41
N TRP A 20 -0.90 41.98 -19.46
CA TRP A 20 -0.76 40.56 -19.80
C TRP A 20 0.63 39.97 -19.46
N GLY A 21 1.55 40.80 -18.94
CA GLY A 21 2.89 40.41 -18.52
C GLY A 21 3.03 40.09 -17.03
N LEU A 22 1.96 40.19 -16.25
CA LEU A 22 1.88 39.65 -14.88
C LEU A 22 1.36 38.21 -14.93
N LEU A 23 1.91 37.38 -15.82
CA LEU A 23 1.97 35.96 -15.55
C LEU A 23 2.89 35.84 -14.33
N SER A 24 2.27 35.60 -13.18
CA SER A 24 2.95 35.22 -11.96
C SER A 24 3.88 34.05 -12.28
N TYR A 25 5.15 34.35 -12.46
CA TYR A 25 6.21 33.39 -12.17
C TYR A 25 6.09 33.11 -10.67
N ALA A 26 5.23 32.17 -10.31
CA ALA A 26 5.43 31.42 -9.09
C ALA A 26 6.77 30.71 -9.30
N LEU A 27 7.86 31.36 -8.87
CA LEU A 27 9.13 30.70 -8.70
C LEU A 27 8.80 29.48 -7.85
N ALA A 28 8.87 28.29 -8.45
CA ALA A 28 8.81 27.06 -7.70
C ALA A 28 9.85 27.21 -6.60
N GLN A 29 9.40 27.29 -5.36
CA GLN A 29 10.34 27.40 -4.24
C GLN A 29 11.27 26.21 -4.34
N THR A 30 12.57 26.46 -4.31
CA THR A 30 13.57 25.40 -4.23
C THR A 30 13.14 24.46 -3.11
N PRO A 31 13.01 23.15 -3.38
CA PRO A 31 12.70 22.17 -2.34
C PRO A 31 13.68 22.34 -1.18
N ALA A 32 13.15 22.52 0.01
CA ALA A 32 13.94 22.71 1.22
C ALA A 32 13.46 21.73 2.29
N PHE A 33 14.42 21.18 3.04
CA PHE A 33 14.14 20.39 4.22
C PHE A 33 13.88 21.33 5.40
N TYR A 34 12.68 21.25 5.95
CA TYR A 34 12.32 21.92 7.19
C TYR A 34 12.22 20.85 8.27
N GLY A 35 13.08 20.94 9.29
CA GLY A 35 12.87 20.17 10.52
C GLY A 35 11.58 20.64 11.18
N ALA A 36 10.76 19.71 11.68
CA ALA A 36 9.57 20.06 12.44
C ALA A 36 9.91 20.85 13.72
N GLY A 37 11.08 20.57 14.29
CA GLY A 37 11.51 21.07 15.60
C GLY A 37 10.99 20.19 16.72
N ASP A 38 10.96 20.75 17.93
CA ASP A 38 10.47 20.13 19.15
C ASP A 38 9.65 21.13 19.97
N LEU A 39 8.80 20.61 20.86
CA LEU A 39 8.06 21.44 21.80
C LEU A 39 8.96 21.85 22.98
N PRO A 40 8.86 23.11 23.45
CA PRO A 40 9.67 23.58 24.58
C PRO A 40 9.49 22.74 25.86
N GLY A 41 10.60 22.52 26.56
CA GLY A 41 10.63 21.92 27.89
C GLY A 41 10.53 20.38 27.93
N GLY A 42 10.40 19.72 26.78
CA GLY A 42 10.49 18.27 26.66
C GLY A 42 11.84 17.80 26.09
N ASN A 43 11.95 16.49 25.85
CA ASN A 43 13.05 15.95 25.05
C ASN A 43 12.93 16.45 23.59
N PRO A 44 14.04 16.70 22.89
CA PRO A 44 14.04 17.20 21.51
C PRO A 44 13.62 16.10 20.53
N THR A 45 12.32 15.76 20.52
CA THR A 45 11.75 14.69 19.72
C THR A 45 10.37 15.07 19.22
N SER A 46 10.11 14.79 17.94
CA SER A 46 8.80 14.93 17.32
C SER A 46 8.61 13.86 16.25
N ASN A 47 7.38 13.38 16.11
CA ASN A 47 6.97 12.45 15.06
C ASN A 47 5.64 12.92 14.48
N LEU A 48 5.62 13.23 13.18
CA LEU A 48 4.44 13.66 12.45
C LEU A 48 3.96 12.51 11.56
N PHE A 49 2.70 12.11 11.71
CA PHE A 49 2.13 10.91 11.09
C PHE A 49 1.20 11.21 9.92
N ALA A 50 0.63 12.41 9.88
CA ALA A 50 -0.30 12.80 8.81
C ALA A 50 -0.11 14.24 8.39
N VAL A 51 -0.51 14.51 7.14
CA VAL A 51 -0.55 15.85 6.55
C VAL A 51 -1.95 16.11 6.01
N SER A 52 -2.46 17.30 6.27
CA SER A 52 -3.69 17.82 5.68
C SER A 52 -3.60 17.79 4.15
N ALA A 53 -4.73 17.54 3.49
CA ALA A 53 -4.76 17.39 2.03
C ALA A 53 -4.36 18.67 1.27
N ASN A 54 -4.47 19.85 1.90
CA ASN A 54 -3.95 21.11 1.35
C ASN A 54 -2.42 21.29 1.53
N GLY A 55 -1.75 20.36 2.21
CA GLY A 55 -0.30 20.35 2.43
C GLY A 55 0.23 21.34 3.45
N ARG A 56 -0.63 22.03 4.22
CA ARG A 56 -0.22 23.16 5.10
C ARG A 56 -0.03 22.79 6.55
N VAL A 57 -0.72 21.75 7.00
CA VAL A 57 -0.74 21.30 8.39
C VAL A 57 -0.27 19.85 8.45
N ALA A 58 0.74 19.57 9.25
CA ALA A 58 1.13 18.22 9.62
C ALA A 58 0.81 17.97 11.11
N VAL A 59 0.48 16.74 11.49
CA VAL A 59 0.06 16.40 12.85
C VAL A 59 0.77 15.15 13.37
N GLY A 60 0.91 15.07 14.68
CA GLY A 60 1.56 13.95 15.34
C GLY A 60 1.71 14.18 16.84
N TRP A 61 2.89 13.92 17.38
CA TRP A 61 3.23 14.19 18.77
C TRP A 61 4.65 14.74 18.92
N SER A 62 4.89 15.40 20.05
CA SER A 62 6.19 15.85 20.52
C SER A 62 6.24 15.77 22.05
N SER A 63 7.43 15.75 22.64
CA SER A 63 7.58 15.87 24.10
C SER A 63 7.59 17.34 24.51
N SER A 64 6.84 17.70 25.55
CA SER A 64 6.85 19.01 26.20
C SER A 64 7.14 18.90 27.71
N ALA A 65 7.15 20.02 28.42
CA ALA A 65 7.34 20.07 29.87
C ALA A 65 6.29 19.27 30.67
N ASN A 66 5.10 19.06 30.10
CA ASN A 66 4.00 18.37 30.77
C ASN A 66 3.97 16.86 30.47
N GLY A 67 4.61 16.42 29.37
CA GLY A 67 4.58 15.03 28.92
C GLY A 67 4.64 14.91 27.40
N THR A 68 4.20 13.77 26.87
CA THR A 68 3.99 13.63 25.42
C THR A 68 2.69 14.32 25.05
N GLU A 69 2.64 15.13 24.02
CA GLU A 69 1.38 15.71 23.59
C GLU A 69 1.25 15.78 22.08
N ALA A 70 0.00 15.65 21.65
CA ALA A 70 -0.41 15.86 20.29
C ALA A 70 0.01 17.27 19.87
N CYS A 71 0.54 17.37 18.67
CA CYS A 71 0.97 18.63 18.10
C CYS A 71 0.52 18.75 16.64
N TYR A 72 0.44 20.00 16.17
CA TYR A 72 0.41 20.29 14.75
C TYR A 72 1.58 21.19 14.38
N TRP A 73 2.04 21.06 13.14
CA TRP A 73 3.08 21.88 12.56
C TRP A 73 2.52 22.68 11.39
N THR A 74 2.90 23.96 11.30
CA THR A 74 2.78 24.75 10.08
C THR A 74 4.10 25.45 9.80
N ARG A 75 4.27 25.93 8.57
CA ARG A 75 5.47 26.68 8.20
C ARG A 75 5.58 28.00 8.98
N GLU A 76 4.44 28.60 9.30
CA GLU A 76 4.35 29.91 9.92
C GLU A 76 4.61 29.84 11.43
N THR A 77 4.16 28.77 12.09
CA THR A 77 4.18 28.66 13.55
C THR A 77 5.20 27.67 14.09
N GLY A 78 5.76 26.78 13.26
CA GLY A 78 6.44 25.60 13.75
C GLY A 78 5.47 24.66 14.49
N LEU A 79 5.98 23.87 15.43
CA LEU A 79 5.17 22.98 16.27
C LEU A 79 4.35 23.75 17.30
N VAL A 80 3.07 23.42 17.36
CA VAL A 80 2.10 23.96 18.30
C VAL A 80 1.47 22.80 19.07
N PRO A 81 1.49 22.83 20.42
CA PRO A 81 0.87 21.78 21.23
C PRO A 81 -0.66 21.89 21.22
N LEU A 82 -1.34 20.75 21.27
CA LEU A 82 -2.81 20.68 21.40
C LEU A 82 -3.25 20.51 22.87
N GLY A 83 -2.34 20.10 23.76
CA GLY A 83 -2.66 19.65 25.11
C GLY A 83 -3.15 18.20 25.15
N ASP A 84 -3.82 17.84 26.25
CA ASP A 84 -4.39 16.51 26.48
C ASP A 84 -5.80 16.63 27.10
N LEU A 85 -6.52 15.52 27.13
CA LEU A 85 -7.78 15.40 27.83
C LEU A 85 -7.56 15.52 29.35
N PRO A 86 -8.51 16.10 30.09
CA PRO A 86 -8.37 16.29 31.53
C PRO A 86 -8.54 14.98 32.31
N GLY A 87 -7.82 14.88 33.43
CA GLY A 87 -8.03 13.86 34.46
C GLY A 87 -7.23 12.57 34.29
N GLY A 88 -6.50 12.38 33.19
CA GLY A 88 -5.56 11.27 32.99
C GLY A 88 -4.10 11.68 33.14
N THR A 89 -3.20 10.75 32.83
CA THR A 89 -1.77 11.05 32.63
C THR A 89 -1.62 11.91 31.38
N PHE A 90 -0.84 13.00 31.43
CA PHE A 90 -0.63 13.90 30.30
C PHE A 90 0.08 13.19 29.12
N THR A 91 -0.72 12.61 28.23
CA THR A 91 -0.27 11.92 27.01
C THR A 91 -1.35 11.91 25.93
N SER A 92 -1.07 12.61 24.83
CA SER A 92 -1.92 12.64 23.64
C SER A 92 -1.10 12.48 22.36
N ILE A 93 -1.73 11.94 21.32
CA ILE A 93 -1.13 11.73 19.99
C ILE A 93 -2.18 12.03 18.93
N ALA A 94 -1.84 12.83 17.92
CA ALA A 94 -2.66 13.03 16.73
C ALA A 94 -2.29 12.04 15.61
N TRP A 95 -3.29 11.41 14.99
CA TRP A 95 -3.10 10.49 13.86
C TRP A 95 -3.71 11.02 12.56
N GLY A 96 -4.79 11.81 12.65
CA GLY A 96 -5.56 12.25 11.50
C GLY A 96 -5.86 13.75 11.52
N VAL A 97 -6.08 14.32 10.35
CA VAL A 97 -6.30 15.77 10.19
C VAL A 97 -7.25 16.02 9.01
N SER A 98 -8.13 17.02 9.16
CA SER A 98 -9.07 17.43 8.11
C SER A 98 -8.36 18.07 6.91
N PHE A 99 -9.09 18.31 5.83
CA PHE A 99 -8.54 18.85 4.58
C PHE A 99 -7.76 20.16 4.78
N ASP A 100 -8.29 21.04 5.62
CA ASP A 100 -7.76 22.36 5.94
C ASP A 100 -6.92 22.41 7.23
N GLY A 101 -6.88 21.31 7.97
CA GLY A 101 -6.26 21.22 9.30
C GLY A 101 -7.00 21.95 10.42
N ALA A 102 -8.28 22.29 10.22
CA ALA A 102 -9.12 22.87 11.27
C ALA A 102 -9.54 21.84 12.33
N VAL A 103 -9.61 20.55 11.97
CA VAL A 103 -9.95 19.44 12.86
C VAL A 103 -8.81 18.44 12.88
N ILE A 104 -8.41 18.03 14.07
CA ILE A 104 -7.34 17.04 14.31
C ILE A 104 -7.91 15.94 15.19
N VAL A 105 -7.63 14.69 14.86
CA VAL A 105 -8.13 13.52 15.60
C VAL A 105 -6.99 12.61 16.02
N GLY A 106 -7.20 11.89 17.12
CA GLY A 106 -6.19 11.06 17.72
C GLY A 106 -6.69 10.36 18.97
N GLN A 107 -5.80 10.14 19.93
CA GLN A 107 -6.13 9.64 21.26
C GLN A 107 -5.43 10.46 22.35
N GLY A 108 -6.09 10.54 23.50
CA GLY A 108 -5.56 11.15 24.73
C GLY A 108 -5.88 10.28 25.94
N ARG A 109 -5.51 10.76 27.12
CA ARG A 109 -5.85 10.09 28.40
C ARG A 109 -6.77 10.96 29.23
N SER A 110 -8.01 10.53 29.38
CA SER A 110 -8.94 11.14 30.33
C SER A 110 -8.95 10.40 31.68
N ALA A 111 -9.76 10.88 32.62
CA ALA A 111 -10.02 10.22 33.89
C ALA A 111 -10.57 8.79 33.74
N SER A 112 -11.26 8.50 32.63
CA SER A 112 -11.87 7.19 32.36
C SER A 112 -10.90 6.20 31.70
N GLY A 113 -9.88 6.69 30.99
CA GLY A 113 -8.90 5.86 30.30
C GLY A 113 -8.38 6.50 29.01
N THR A 114 -7.85 5.67 28.11
CA THR A 114 -7.47 6.13 26.77
C THR A 114 -8.74 6.36 25.96
N GLU A 115 -8.89 7.49 25.30
CA GLU A 115 -10.01 7.67 24.37
C GLU A 115 -9.62 8.49 23.16
N ALA A 116 -10.36 8.26 22.09
CA ALA A 116 -10.31 9.03 20.88
C ALA A 116 -10.67 10.49 21.19
N PHE A 117 -9.96 11.43 20.59
CA PHE A 117 -10.31 12.84 20.67
C PHE A 117 -10.60 13.43 19.29
N LEU A 118 -11.34 14.53 19.31
CA LEU A 118 -11.40 15.53 18.25
C LEU A 118 -10.94 16.87 18.83
N TRP A 119 -9.99 17.52 18.18
CA TRP A 119 -9.52 18.86 18.51
C TRP A 119 -9.89 19.85 17.42
N ARG A 120 -10.38 21.03 17.82
CA ARG A 120 -10.76 22.11 16.91
C ARG A 120 -9.84 23.30 17.03
N ARG A 121 -9.37 23.81 15.89
CA ARG A 121 -8.42 24.91 15.81
C ARG A 121 -9.01 26.26 16.20
N ASP A 122 -10.26 26.52 15.85
CA ASP A 122 -10.95 27.79 16.11
C ASP A 122 -11.20 28.02 17.60
N THR A 123 -11.47 26.96 18.36
CA THR A 123 -11.71 27.04 19.80
C THR A 123 -10.51 26.60 20.65
N ASN A 124 -9.46 26.04 20.03
CA ASN A 124 -8.34 25.40 20.72
C ASN A 124 -8.80 24.40 21.79
N THR A 125 -9.76 23.54 21.44
CA THR A 125 -10.42 22.63 22.39
C THR A 125 -10.26 21.20 21.95
N MET A 126 -9.77 20.34 22.86
CA MET A 126 -9.78 18.89 22.72
C MET A 126 -11.05 18.32 23.36
N THR A 127 -11.78 17.48 22.65
CA THR A 127 -13.00 16.82 23.11
C THR A 127 -12.85 15.31 22.99
N GLY A 128 -13.02 14.59 24.10
CA GLY A 128 -13.08 13.14 24.12
C GLY A 128 -14.33 12.63 23.43
N LEU A 129 -14.20 11.54 22.66
CA LEU A 129 -15.29 10.95 21.89
C LEU A 129 -15.92 9.74 22.61
N GLY A 130 -15.38 9.34 23.76
CA GLY A 130 -15.79 8.15 24.49
C GLY A 130 -15.35 6.85 23.81
N ASP A 131 -15.99 5.75 24.18
CA ASP A 131 -15.74 4.39 23.71
C ASP A 131 -17.03 3.70 23.24
N LEU A 132 -16.86 2.56 22.58
CA LEU A 132 -17.95 1.62 22.35
C LEU A 132 -18.29 0.87 23.65
N PRO A 133 -19.57 0.66 23.96
CA PRO A 133 -19.97 0.05 25.22
C PRO A 133 -19.56 -1.43 25.31
N GLY A 134 -19.38 -1.89 26.55
CA GLY A 134 -19.20 -3.30 26.90
C GLY A 134 -17.74 -3.81 26.87
N GLY A 135 -16.80 -3.00 26.39
CA GLY A 135 -15.36 -3.27 26.45
C GLY A 135 -14.65 -2.52 27.58
N ASN A 136 -13.31 -2.53 27.54
CA ASN A 136 -12.50 -1.60 28.31
C ASN A 136 -12.67 -0.19 27.75
N PHE A 137 -12.64 0.84 28.60
CA PHE A 137 -12.68 2.24 28.14
C PHE A 137 -11.41 2.57 27.34
N GLN A 138 -11.51 2.38 26.02
CA GLN A 138 -10.40 2.49 25.08
C GLN A 138 -10.89 2.71 23.66
N SER A 139 -10.52 3.86 23.07
CA SER A 139 -10.75 4.16 21.67
C SER A 139 -9.63 5.00 21.05
N PHE A 140 -9.49 4.92 19.73
CA PHE A 140 -8.47 5.63 18.94
C PHE A 140 -9.09 6.14 17.65
N ALA A 141 -9.03 7.45 17.39
CA ALA A 141 -9.40 8.00 16.09
C ALA A 141 -8.19 8.06 15.16
N LEU A 142 -8.31 7.48 13.96
CA LEU A 142 -7.22 7.36 12.98
C LEU A 142 -7.45 8.22 11.74
N GLY A 143 -8.69 8.58 11.43
CA GLY A 143 -9.02 9.40 10.27
C GLY A 143 -10.29 10.23 10.47
N CYS A 144 -10.43 11.28 9.66
CA CYS A 144 -11.65 12.07 9.61
C CYS A 144 -11.93 12.55 8.18
N SER A 145 -13.21 12.84 7.93
CA SER A 145 -13.68 13.42 6.65
C SER A 145 -13.10 14.81 6.40
N ALA A 146 -13.25 15.34 5.18
CA ALA A 146 -12.61 16.59 4.77
C ALA A 146 -13.02 17.79 5.64
N ASN A 147 -14.26 17.81 6.13
CA ASN A 147 -14.78 18.84 7.04
C ASN A 147 -14.66 18.45 8.53
N GLY A 148 -14.08 17.29 8.85
CA GLY A 148 -13.93 16.77 10.20
C GLY A 148 -15.24 16.35 10.89
N ALA A 149 -16.37 16.24 10.17
CA ALA A 149 -17.67 15.92 10.77
C ALA A 149 -17.87 14.42 11.04
N VAL A 150 -17.22 13.57 10.24
CA VAL A 150 -17.14 12.13 10.46
C VAL A 150 -15.74 11.77 10.91
N VAL A 151 -15.64 11.05 12.03
CA VAL A 151 -14.39 10.52 12.60
C VAL A 151 -14.46 9.00 12.59
N VAL A 152 -13.35 8.34 12.24
CA VAL A 152 -13.26 6.88 12.19
C VAL A 152 -12.01 6.38 12.91
N GLY A 153 -12.09 5.15 13.36
CA GLY A 153 -11.00 4.53 14.10
C GLY A 153 -11.42 3.17 14.63
N TRP A 154 -10.95 2.84 15.83
CA TRP A 154 -11.36 1.62 16.52
C TRP A 154 -11.54 1.84 18.02
N SER A 155 -12.38 1.00 18.63
CA SER A 155 -12.63 0.99 20.08
C SER A 155 -12.69 -0.45 20.57
N ALA A 156 -12.38 -0.68 21.84
CA ALA A 156 -12.78 -1.92 22.48
C ALA A 156 -14.31 -1.95 22.63
N SER A 157 -14.93 -3.08 22.31
CA SER A 157 -16.35 -3.37 22.47
C SER A 157 -16.54 -4.65 23.29
N SER A 158 -17.79 -5.07 23.54
CA SER A 158 -18.09 -6.36 24.16
C SER A 158 -17.61 -7.58 23.36
N ASN A 159 -17.43 -7.42 22.05
CA ASN A 159 -17.09 -8.52 21.13
C ASN A 159 -15.59 -8.57 20.81
N GLY A 160 -14.87 -7.46 20.95
CA GLY A 160 -13.45 -7.36 20.60
C GLY A 160 -13.07 -5.94 20.18
N SER A 161 -11.98 -5.80 19.44
CA SER A 161 -11.62 -4.50 18.84
C SER A 161 -12.50 -4.24 17.64
N GLU A 162 -13.22 -3.14 17.64
CA GLU A 162 -14.23 -2.85 16.62
C GLU A 162 -13.97 -1.50 15.97
N ALA A 163 -14.02 -1.48 14.64
CA ALA A 163 -14.00 -0.26 13.86
C ALA A 163 -15.24 0.58 14.21
N PHE A 164 -15.06 1.89 14.38
CA PHE A 164 -16.17 2.79 14.64
C PHE A 164 -16.30 3.88 13.59
N ARG A 165 -17.51 4.43 13.51
CA ARG A 165 -17.81 5.72 12.89
C ARG A 165 -18.46 6.61 13.95
N TRP A 166 -17.93 7.82 14.11
CA TRP A 166 -18.45 8.82 15.02
C TRP A 166 -18.95 10.05 14.25
N THR A 167 -20.09 10.58 14.70
CA THR A 167 -20.60 11.90 14.29
C THR A 167 -21.10 12.66 15.53
N PRO A 168 -21.20 14.00 15.46
CA PRO A 168 -21.78 14.78 16.54
C PRO A 168 -23.23 14.41 16.90
N SER A 169 -24.02 13.92 15.93
CA SER A 169 -25.43 13.56 16.13
C SER A 169 -25.61 12.14 16.68
N ASP A 170 -24.77 11.21 16.25
CA ASP A 170 -24.99 9.78 16.48
C ASP A 170 -24.07 9.24 17.60
N GLY A 171 -23.03 9.99 17.98
CA GLY A 171 -21.98 9.48 18.86
C GLY A 171 -21.15 8.39 18.18
N MET A 172 -20.47 7.56 18.98
CA MET A 172 -19.63 6.47 18.48
C MET A 172 -20.48 5.24 18.16
N GLY A 173 -20.55 4.87 16.88
CA GLY A 173 -21.22 3.66 16.42
C GLY A 173 -20.23 2.61 15.92
N GLY A 174 -20.35 1.38 16.41
CA GLY A 174 -19.58 0.23 15.93
C GLY A 174 -20.01 -0.17 14.53
N LEU A 175 -19.05 -0.60 13.70
CA LEU A 175 -19.31 -1.00 12.32
C LEU A 175 -19.55 -2.51 12.19
N GLY A 176 -19.03 -3.33 13.11
CA GLY A 176 -18.84 -4.77 12.95
C GLY A 176 -17.49 -5.15 12.33
N ASP A 177 -17.41 -6.34 11.76
CA ASP A 177 -16.20 -6.93 11.15
C ASP A 177 -16.52 -7.70 9.85
N LEU A 178 -15.47 -8.18 9.17
CA LEU A 178 -15.61 -9.15 8.09
C LEU A 178 -15.91 -10.55 8.66
N GLU A 179 -16.80 -11.28 7.99
CA GLU A 179 -17.18 -12.62 8.43
C GLU A 179 -16.04 -13.66 8.36
N GLY A 180 -16.09 -14.65 9.25
CA GLY A 180 -15.25 -15.85 9.21
C GLY A 180 -13.91 -15.73 9.94
N GLY A 181 -13.62 -14.61 10.59
CA GLY A 181 -12.44 -14.39 11.44
C GLY A 181 -12.75 -14.29 12.93
N SER A 182 -11.74 -13.88 13.72
CA SER A 182 -11.99 -13.37 15.07
C SER A 182 -12.62 -11.96 15.00
N PHE A 183 -13.40 -11.57 16.00
CA PHE A 183 -14.05 -10.26 15.98
C PHE A 183 -13.02 -9.13 16.21
N ALA A 184 -12.48 -8.63 15.10
CA ALA A 184 -11.43 -7.62 15.10
C ALA A 184 -11.46 -6.78 13.82
N SER A 185 -11.80 -5.50 13.94
CA SER A 185 -11.80 -4.55 12.82
C SER A 185 -11.23 -3.19 13.20
N TYR A 186 -10.60 -2.53 12.24
CA TYR A 186 -9.91 -1.25 12.43
C TYR A 186 -10.14 -0.34 11.22
N ALA A 187 -10.93 0.72 11.37
CA ALA A 187 -11.06 1.74 10.34
C ALA A 187 -9.82 2.64 10.35
N GLN A 188 -9.17 2.76 9.19
CA GLN A 188 -7.93 3.51 9.02
C GLN A 188 -8.17 4.89 8.40
N ASN A 189 -9.17 4.99 7.51
CA ASN A 189 -9.45 6.24 6.80
C ASN A 189 -10.92 6.32 6.36
N VAL A 190 -11.37 7.52 6.03
CA VAL A 190 -12.71 7.81 5.54
C VAL A 190 -12.62 8.79 4.37
N SER A 191 -13.45 8.57 3.36
CA SER A 191 -13.62 9.48 2.22
C SER A 191 -13.97 10.92 2.65
N ALA A 192 -13.66 11.87 1.77
CA ALA A 192 -13.86 13.30 2.02
C ALA A 192 -15.30 13.66 2.41
N ASN A 193 -16.30 12.97 1.85
CA ASN A 193 -17.72 13.16 2.15
C ASN A 193 -18.23 12.32 3.34
N GLY A 194 -17.38 11.50 3.96
CA GLY A 194 -17.74 10.73 5.16
C GLY A 194 -18.54 9.44 4.91
N LEU A 195 -18.74 9.03 3.65
CA LEU A 195 -19.65 7.91 3.31
C LEU A 195 -18.93 6.56 3.22
N VAL A 196 -17.71 6.55 2.71
CA VAL A 196 -16.89 5.34 2.53
C VAL A 196 -15.80 5.30 3.57
N ILE A 197 -15.71 4.19 4.29
CA ILE A 197 -14.68 3.91 5.29
C ILE A 197 -13.80 2.77 4.78
N VAL A 198 -12.50 2.85 5.00
CA VAL A 198 -11.56 1.78 4.65
C VAL A 198 -10.72 1.40 5.84
N GLY A 199 -10.29 0.15 5.88
CA GLY A 199 -9.54 -0.36 7.00
C GLY A 199 -9.09 -1.80 6.81
N ARG A 200 -8.81 -2.46 7.93
CA ARG A 200 -8.46 -3.88 7.99
C ARG A 200 -9.36 -4.60 8.98
N SER A 201 -9.70 -5.84 8.67
CA SER A 201 -10.48 -6.71 9.54
C SER A 201 -9.90 -8.12 9.51
N ALA A 202 -10.03 -8.84 10.61
CA ALA A 202 -9.88 -10.29 10.58
C ALA A 202 -11.00 -10.90 9.74
N SER A 203 -10.68 -11.96 9.01
CA SER A 203 -11.59 -12.71 8.16
C SER A 203 -11.09 -14.16 8.00
N SER A 204 -11.79 -14.95 7.20
CA SER A 204 -11.32 -16.28 6.78
C SER A 204 -9.96 -16.28 6.03
N ASN A 205 -9.51 -15.13 5.52
CA ASN A 205 -8.22 -14.96 4.84
C ASN A 205 -7.07 -14.54 5.78
N GLY A 206 -7.33 -14.35 7.07
CA GLY A 206 -6.36 -13.96 8.10
C GLY A 206 -6.74 -12.66 8.82
N ASP A 207 -5.86 -12.21 9.72
CA ASP A 207 -6.17 -11.14 10.69
C ASP A 207 -6.16 -9.71 10.12
N ASN A 208 -5.79 -9.53 8.84
CA ASN A 208 -5.55 -8.22 8.24
C ASN A 208 -6.05 -8.11 6.80
N GLU A 209 -7.26 -8.60 6.51
CA GLU A 209 -7.88 -8.38 5.20
C GLU A 209 -8.37 -6.93 5.08
N ALA A 210 -8.01 -6.28 3.97
CA ALA A 210 -8.46 -4.92 3.69
C ALA A 210 -9.96 -4.92 3.39
N PHE A 211 -10.68 -3.95 3.94
CA PHE A 211 -12.10 -3.78 3.68
C PHE A 211 -12.44 -2.38 3.18
N ARG A 212 -13.55 -2.31 2.46
CA ARG A 212 -14.32 -1.09 2.22
C ARG A 212 -15.67 -1.24 2.90
N TRP A 213 -16.06 -0.23 3.67
CA TRP A 213 -17.37 -0.15 4.31
C TRP A 213 -18.16 1.02 3.72
N GLU A 214 -19.40 0.77 3.37
CA GLU A 214 -20.35 1.78 2.89
C GLU A 214 -21.77 1.31 3.20
N ASN A 215 -22.62 2.21 3.71
CA ASN A 215 -24.04 1.96 4.01
C ASN A 215 -24.28 0.67 4.82
N GLY A 216 -23.50 0.44 5.88
CA GLY A 216 -23.67 -0.71 6.77
C GLY A 216 -23.07 -2.02 6.25
N THR A 217 -22.41 -2.01 5.10
CA THR A 217 -21.91 -3.23 4.46
C THR A 217 -20.39 -3.25 4.40
N PHE A 218 -19.77 -4.30 4.93
CA PHE A 218 -18.38 -4.62 4.68
C PHE A 218 -18.20 -5.32 3.32
N GLN A 219 -17.26 -4.85 2.53
CA GLN A 219 -16.80 -5.48 1.31
C GLN A 219 -15.31 -5.80 1.46
N PRO A 220 -14.91 -7.09 1.47
CA PRO A 220 -13.50 -7.44 1.42
C PRO A 220 -12.91 -6.96 0.09
N LEU A 221 -11.73 -6.33 0.16
CA LEU A 221 -10.98 -5.90 -1.02
C LEU A 221 -10.04 -6.99 -1.54
N GLY A 222 -9.96 -8.13 -0.83
CA GLY A 222 -9.05 -9.22 -1.13
C GLY A 222 -7.60 -8.90 -0.82
N SER A 223 -6.70 -9.82 -1.20
CA SER A 223 -5.27 -9.54 -1.26
C SER A 223 -4.92 -8.97 -2.64
N LEU A 224 -3.90 -8.10 -2.69
CA LEU A 224 -3.15 -7.89 -3.92
C LEU A 224 -2.61 -9.27 -4.30
N GLY A 225 -3.22 -9.92 -5.30
CA GLY A 225 -3.14 -11.35 -5.54
C GLY A 225 -1.75 -11.93 -5.29
N GLY A 226 -1.69 -13.07 -4.60
CA GLY A 226 -0.44 -13.76 -4.30
C GLY A 226 0.44 -13.83 -5.56
N PHE A 227 1.72 -13.50 -5.39
CA PHE A 227 2.74 -13.53 -6.43
C PHE A 227 2.51 -14.68 -7.42
N PRO A 228 2.66 -14.47 -8.74
CA PRO A 228 2.42 -15.52 -9.72
C PRO A 228 3.23 -16.78 -9.35
N PHE A 229 2.55 -17.92 -9.27
CA PHE A 229 3.21 -19.19 -9.01
C PHE A 229 3.81 -19.72 -10.32
N LEU A 230 5.13 -19.85 -10.34
CA LEU A 230 5.87 -20.40 -11.47
C LEU A 230 6.07 -21.91 -11.27
N SER A 231 5.50 -22.72 -12.17
CA SER A 231 5.72 -24.16 -12.21
C SER A 231 6.47 -24.51 -13.49
N TYR A 232 7.62 -25.18 -13.37
CA TYR A 232 8.38 -25.67 -14.52
C TYR A 232 8.60 -27.16 -14.40
N ALA A 233 8.39 -27.89 -15.49
CA ALA A 233 8.48 -29.34 -15.51
C ALA A 233 8.72 -29.87 -16.92
N TYR A 234 9.24 -31.09 -16.97
CA TYR A 234 8.88 -32.03 -18.02
C TYR A 234 7.36 -32.21 -18.02
N GLY A 235 6.72 -32.05 -19.17
CA GLY A 235 5.29 -32.31 -19.31
C GLY A 235 4.88 -33.67 -18.73
N VAL A 236 3.64 -33.75 -18.24
CA VAL A 236 2.98 -34.80 -17.45
C VAL A 236 3.44 -35.03 -15.99
N ASN A 237 4.38 -34.28 -15.42
CA ASN A 237 4.74 -34.47 -14.00
C ASN A 237 3.57 -34.10 -13.05
N ALA A 238 3.10 -35.08 -12.26
CA ALA A 238 1.98 -34.93 -11.34
C ALA A 238 2.19 -33.84 -10.29
N MET A 239 3.40 -33.75 -9.70
CA MET A 239 3.70 -32.74 -8.68
C MET A 239 3.48 -31.31 -9.19
N CYS A 240 3.85 -31.05 -10.43
CA CYS A 240 3.75 -29.72 -11.02
C CYS A 240 2.30 -29.34 -11.30
N ILE A 241 1.47 -30.32 -11.65
CA ILE A 241 0.02 -30.15 -11.85
C ILE A 241 -0.67 -29.96 -10.49
N ASP A 242 -0.39 -30.80 -9.49
CA ASP A 242 -0.92 -30.66 -8.13
C ASP A 242 -0.63 -29.27 -7.55
N THR A 243 0.59 -28.77 -7.75
CA THR A 243 0.97 -27.45 -7.24
C THR A 243 0.21 -26.32 -7.95
N VAL A 244 -0.04 -26.44 -9.26
CA VAL A 244 -0.85 -25.47 -10.01
C VAL A 244 -2.32 -25.53 -9.58
N LEU A 245 -2.88 -26.72 -9.36
CA LEU A 245 -4.25 -26.87 -8.86
C LEU A 245 -4.41 -26.27 -7.46
N GLU A 246 -3.41 -26.43 -6.59
CA GLU A 246 -3.39 -25.80 -5.28
C GLU A 246 -3.26 -24.28 -5.38
N ALA A 247 -2.38 -23.76 -6.24
CA ALA A 247 -2.26 -22.32 -6.49
C ALA A 247 -3.59 -21.72 -6.99
N LYS A 248 -4.29 -22.43 -7.88
CA LYS A 248 -5.63 -22.04 -8.36
C LYS A 248 -6.68 -22.02 -7.25
N LYS A 249 -6.70 -23.01 -6.36
CA LYS A 249 -7.59 -22.99 -5.17
C LYS A 249 -7.34 -21.76 -4.30
N ARG A 250 -6.09 -21.30 -4.23
CA ARG A 250 -5.67 -20.09 -3.53
C ARG A 250 -5.86 -18.80 -4.34
N LYS A 251 -6.51 -18.88 -5.51
CA LYS A 251 -6.76 -17.75 -6.42
C LYS A 251 -5.47 -17.03 -6.86
N MET A 252 -4.36 -17.76 -6.94
CA MET A 252 -3.09 -17.24 -7.45
C MET A 252 -3.07 -17.32 -8.97
N ILE A 253 -2.42 -16.36 -9.61
CA ILE A 253 -2.10 -16.44 -11.05
C ILE A 253 -1.04 -17.53 -11.25
N THR A 254 -1.24 -18.40 -12.24
CA THR A 254 -0.35 -19.52 -12.53
C THR A 254 0.33 -19.37 -13.89
N ILE A 255 1.66 -19.50 -13.91
CA ILE A 255 2.48 -19.49 -15.13
C ILE A 255 3.18 -20.83 -15.26
N GLY A 256 2.96 -21.52 -16.38
CA GLY A 256 3.59 -22.81 -16.69
C GLY A 256 4.64 -22.66 -17.78
N ILE A 257 5.90 -22.97 -17.46
CA ILE A 257 6.98 -23.07 -18.46
C ILE A 257 7.20 -24.55 -18.79
N THR A 258 6.82 -24.94 -20.01
CA THR A 258 6.98 -26.31 -20.50
C THR A 258 6.90 -26.34 -22.03
N SER A 259 6.86 -27.52 -22.63
CA SER A 259 6.65 -27.69 -24.07
C SER A 259 5.47 -28.62 -24.34
N ARG A 260 4.80 -28.38 -25.47
CA ARG A 260 3.77 -29.28 -25.96
C ARG A 260 4.33 -30.56 -26.59
N SER A 261 5.63 -30.62 -26.89
CA SER A 261 6.23 -31.74 -27.64
C SER A 261 5.89 -33.12 -27.08
N PHE A 262 5.91 -33.29 -25.76
CA PHE A 262 5.48 -34.53 -25.10
C PHE A 262 3.98 -34.76 -25.20
N ALA A 263 3.16 -33.75 -24.87
CA ALA A 263 1.72 -33.86 -24.94
C ALA A 263 1.21 -34.19 -26.37
N ASP A 264 1.86 -33.62 -27.38
CA ASP A 264 1.47 -33.78 -28.79
C ASP A 264 1.98 -35.10 -29.40
N SER A 265 3.10 -35.64 -28.90
CA SER A 265 3.76 -36.82 -29.49
C SER A 265 3.51 -38.12 -28.73
N LEU A 266 3.01 -38.06 -27.49
CA LEU A 266 2.68 -39.26 -26.72
C LEU A 266 1.47 -39.98 -27.35
N PRO A 267 1.48 -41.33 -27.38
CA PRO A 267 0.31 -42.10 -27.78
C PRO A 267 -0.92 -41.74 -26.94
N LYS A 268 -2.11 -41.64 -27.56
CA LYS A 268 -3.35 -41.27 -26.86
C LYS A 268 -3.73 -42.22 -25.70
N ASN A 269 -3.25 -43.47 -25.76
CA ASN A 269 -3.45 -44.48 -24.72
C ASN A 269 -2.30 -44.54 -23.70
N HIS A 270 -1.28 -43.69 -23.84
CA HIS A 270 -0.23 -43.59 -22.84
C HIS A 270 -0.84 -43.05 -21.53
N PRO A 271 -0.69 -43.74 -20.39
CA PRO A 271 -1.26 -43.28 -19.13
C PRO A 271 -0.66 -41.92 -18.76
N SER A 272 -1.52 -40.96 -18.41
CA SER A 272 -1.08 -39.73 -17.75
C SER A 272 -0.51 -40.08 -16.37
N ARG A 273 0.51 -39.34 -15.93
CA ARG A 273 1.05 -39.53 -14.57
C ARG A 273 0.21 -38.83 -13.50
N HIS A 274 -0.71 -37.94 -13.89
CA HIS A 274 -1.60 -37.23 -12.97
C HIS A 274 -3.05 -37.74 -13.11
N PRO A 275 -3.81 -37.94 -12.01
CA PRO A 275 -5.18 -38.46 -12.05
C PRO A 275 -6.17 -37.65 -12.91
N SER A 276 -5.93 -36.35 -13.10
CA SER A 276 -6.78 -35.50 -13.96
C SER A 276 -6.67 -35.82 -15.45
N GLY A 277 -5.65 -36.57 -15.87
CA GLY A 277 -5.39 -36.87 -17.29
C GLY A 277 -4.79 -35.72 -18.09
N LYS A 278 -4.65 -34.53 -17.51
CA LYS A 278 -4.21 -33.31 -18.20
C LYS A 278 -2.70 -33.08 -18.10
N ASN A 279 -2.21 -32.18 -18.95
CA ASN A 279 -0.86 -31.65 -18.96
C ASN A 279 -0.79 -30.28 -18.25
N LEU A 280 0.41 -29.91 -17.81
CA LEU A 280 0.67 -28.64 -17.14
C LEU A 280 0.19 -27.43 -17.95
N TYR A 281 0.42 -27.40 -19.26
CA TYR A 281 0.03 -26.26 -20.11
C TYR A 281 -1.49 -26.07 -20.21
N GLU A 282 -2.27 -27.11 -19.92
CA GLU A 282 -3.74 -27.08 -19.92
C GLU A 282 -4.30 -26.59 -18.57
N GLU A 283 -3.47 -26.58 -17.54
CA GLU A 283 -3.86 -26.29 -16.16
C GLU A 283 -3.37 -24.94 -15.65
N VAL A 284 -2.56 -24.21 -16.40
CA VAL A 284 -2.07 -22.86 -16.02
C VAL A 284 -2.89 -21.76 -16.68
N ASP A 285 -2.85 -20.56 -16.11
CA ASP A 285 -3.49 -19.37 -16.69
C ASP A 285 -2.67 -18.83 -17.87
N TYR A 286 -1.33 -18.86 -17.74
CA TYR A 286 -0.39 -18.47 -18.78
C TYR A 286 0.58 -19.60 -19.10
N PHE A 287 0.55 -20.05 -20.35
CA PHE A 287 1.49 -21.04 -20.86
C PHE A 287 2.64 -20.35 -21.61
N LEU A 288 3.87 -20.60 -21.16
CA LEU A 288 5.09 -20.20 -21.85
C LEU A 288 5.73 -21.44 -22.47
N ASN A 289 5.68 -21.51 -23.81
CA ASN A 289 6.26 -22.61 -24.55
C ASN A 289 7.79 -22.47 -24.64
N CYS A 290 8.52 -23.32 -23.92
CA CYS A 290 9.99 -23.34 -23.98
C CYS A 290 10.56 -24.10 -25.18
N HIS A 291 9.68 -24.67 -26.03
CA HIS A 291 10.04 -25.42 -27.24
C HIS A 291 10.99 -26.62 -27.02
N LEU A 292 11.02 -27.17 -25.79
CA LEU A 292 11.74 -28.40 -25.48
C LEU A 292 11.34 -29.51 -26.46
N PRO A 293 12.29 -30.14 -27.18
CA PRO A 293 11.99 -31.24 -28.10
C PRO A 293 11.49 -32.50 -27.38
N TYR A 294 10.77 -33.35 -28.13
CA TYR A 294 10.30 -34.63 -27.62
C TYR A 294 11.49 -35.52 -27.21
N GLY A 295 11.38 -36.18 -26.06
CA GLY A 295 12.40 -37.08 -25.53
C GLY A 295 13.54 -36.39 -24.76
N ASP A 296 13.60 -35.05 -24.74
CA ASP A 296 14.65 -34.26 -24.09
C ASP A 296 16.08 -34.77 -24.35
N ALA A 297 16.39 -35.03 -25.63
CA ALA A 297 17.72 -35.40 -26.06
C ALA A 297 17.86 -35.15 -27.57
N VAL A 298 18.89 -34.39 -27.96
CA VAL A 298 19.05 -33.92 -29.35
C VAL A 298 20.25 -34.49 -30.09
N VAL A 299 21.16 -35.17 -29.39
CA VAL A 299 22.41 -35.71 -29.98
C VAL A 299 22.27 -37.21 -30.21
N GLU A 300 22.42 -37.63 -31.46
CA GLU A 300 22.56 -39.04 -31.82
C GLU A 300 24.03 -39.46 -31.73
N VAL A 301 24.30 -40.59 -31.07
CA VAL A 301 25.64 -41.17 -30.95
C VAL A 301 25.64 -42.51 -31.68
N GLN A 302 26.58 -42.69 -32.61
CA GLN A 302 26.65 -43.91 -33.41
C GLN A 302 26.69 -45.15 -32.50
N ARG A 303 25.85 -46.16 -32.82
CA ARG A 303 25.68 -47.40 -32.05
C ARG A 303 25.01 -47.24 -30.67
N CYS A 304 24.66 -46.04 -30.24
CA CYS A 304 23.81 -45.82 -29.07
C CYS A 304 22.34 -45.75 -29.51
N PRO A 305 21.44 -46.64 -29.02
CA PRO A 305 20.03 -46.61 -29.41
C PRO A 305 19.27 -45.41 -28.83
N GLN A 306 19.81 -44.77 -27.78
CA GLN A 306 19.20 -43.64 -27.09
C GLN A 306 19.95 -42.35 -27.43
N LYS A 307 19.20 -41.28 -27.76
CA LYS A 307 19.77 -39.94 -27.92
C LYS A 307 20.31 -39.42 -26.58
N THR A 308 21.35 -38.60 -26.63
CA THR A 308 21.93 -37.87 -25.49
C THR A 308 21.84 -36.36 -25.71
N GLY A 309 22.41 -35.57 -24.80
CA GLY A 309 22.35 -34.10 -24.84
C GLY A 309 20.98 -33.58 -24.43
N PRO A 310 20.63 -33.68 -23.13
CA PRO A 310 19.39 -33.10 -22.61
C PRO A 310 19.41 -31.58 -22.70
N THR A 311 18.28 -31.02 -23.12
CA THR A 311 18.10 -29.61 -23.45
C THR A 311 17.12 -28.89 -22.53
N SER A 312 16.33 -29.63 -21.75
CA SER A 312 15.29 -29.10 -20.85
C SER A 312 15.80 -27.99 -19.94
N THR A 313 16.96 -28.17 -19.29
CA THR A 313 17.58 -27.14 -18.46
C THR A 313 17.86 -25.87 -19.25
N PHE A 314 18.44 -25.99 -20.44
CA PHE A 314 18.73 -24.84 -21.29
C PHE A 314 17.45 -24.14 -21.75
N CYS A 315 16.47 -24.88 -22.28
CA CYS A 315 15.20 -24.34 -22.74
C CYS A 315 14.44 -23.63 -21.61
N ASN A 316 14.35 -24.25 -20.43
CA ASN A 316 13.64 -23.68 -19.30
C ASN A 316 14.36 -22.45 -18.73
N VAL A 317 15.67 -22.55 -18.46
CA VAL A 317 16.45 -21.43 -17.90
C VAL A 317 16.47 -20.24 -18.87
N PHE A 318 16.62 -20.49 -20.17
CA PHE A 318 16.56 -19.44 -21.18
C PHE A 318 15.20 -18.74 -21.19
N THR A 319 14.11 -19.51 -21.15
CA THR A 319 12.74 -18.96 -21.11
C THR A 319 12.49 -18.16 -19.83
N ILE A 320 12.96 -18.65 -18.67
CA ILE A 320 12.86 -17.93 -17.39
C ILE A 320 13.64 -16.62 -17.44
N ASN A 321 14.86 -16.62 -17.99
CA ASN A 321 15.65 -15.41 -18.14
C ASN A 321 14.98 -14.38 -19.05
N LEU A 322 14.35 -14.81 -20.15
CA LEU A 322 13.56 -13.91 -20.99
C LEU A 322 12.37 -13.30 -20.24
N LEU A 323 11.64 -14.13 -19.47
CA LEU A 323 10.54 -13.66 -18.62
C LEU A 323 11.03 -12.61 -17.59
N MET A 324 12.17 -12.87 -16.94
CA MET A 324 12.77 -11.92 -16.00
C MET A 324 13.19 -10.61 -16.67
N ILE A 325 13.79 -10.67 -17.87
CA ILE A 325 14.17 -9.47 -18.64
C ILE A 325 12.95 -8.63 -18.99
N GLU A 326 11.87 -9.24 -19.50
CA GLU A 326 10.64 -8.52 -19.84
C GLU A 326 9.93 -7.97 -18.59
N THR A 327 9.99 -8.70 -17.47
CA THR A 327 9.47 -8.21 -16.18
C THR A 327 10.21 -6.95 -15.74
N VAL A 328 11.54 -6.93 -15.83
CA VAL A 328 12.37 -5.76 -15.48
C VAL A 328 12.03 -4.56 -16.36
N LYS A 329 11.92 -4.75 -17.69
CA LYS A 329 11.53 -3.68 -18.62
C LYS A 329 10.18 -3.09 -18.25
N THR A 330 9.19 -3.95 -18.05
CA THR A 330 7.82 -3.53 -17.70
C THR A 330 7.79 -2.74 -16.38
N LEU A 331 8.52 -3.19 -15.35
CA LEU A 331 8.62 -2.46 -14.08
C LEU A 331 9.20 -1.06 -14.25
N LEU A 332 10.27 -0.94 -15.05
CA LEU A 332 10.90 0.35 -15.33
C LEU A 332 9.97 1.29 -16.12
N GLU A 333 9.21 0.77 -17.09
CA GLU A 333 8.18 1.52 -17.82
C GLU A 333 7.07 2.04 -16.90
N MET A 334 6.78 1.31 -15.82
CA MET A 334 5.85 1.71 -14.76
C MET A 334 6.46 2.69 -13.73
N GLY A 335 7.73 3.08 -13.88
CA GLY A 335 8.44 3.95 -12.93
C GLY A 335 8.86 3.23 -11.63
N VAL A 336 8.88 1.90 -11.63
CA VAL A 336 9.29 1.07 -10.49
C VAL A 336 10.75 0.63 -10.70
N GLU A 337 11.62 0.91 -9.72
CA GLU A 337 13.00 0.43 -9.73
C GLU A 337 13.05 -1.05 -9.26
N PRO A 338 13.45 -2.00 -10.13
CA PRO A 338 13.46 -3.41 -9.78
C PRO A 338 14.69 -3.78 -8.93
N PRO A 339 14.53 -4.68 -7.93
CA PRO A 339 15.64 -5.15 -7.10
C PRO A 339 16.51 -6.16 -7.86
N LEU A 340 17.54 -5.66 -8.56
CA LEU A 340 18.47 -6.50 -9.33
C LEU A 340 19.80 -6.70 -8.62
N TRP A 341 20.21 -7.95 -8.50
CA TRP A 341 21.50 -8.32 -7.92
C TRP A 341 22.63 -7.98 -8.88
N ARG A 342 23.65 -7.32 -8.35
CA ARG A 342 24.92 -7.12 -9.03
C ARG A 342 25.79 -8.35 -8.82
N SER A 343 26.56 -8.76 -9.83
CA SER A 343 27.55 -9.82 -9.63
C SER A 343 28.56 -9.40 -8.56
N ALA A 344 28.79 -10.24 -7.55
CA ALA A 344 29.82 -10.04 -6.52
C ALA A 344 31.23 -9.89 -7.11
N ASN A 345 31.48 -10.45 -8.30
CA ASN A 345 32.75 -10.33 -9.00
C ASN A 345 32.99 -8.93 -9.63
N LEU A 346 31.99 -8.05 -9.62
CA LEU A 346 32.15 -6.67 -10.07
C LEU A 346 32.63 -5.77 -8.92
N PRO A 347 33.46 -4.75 -9.20
CA PRO A 347 33.79 -3.74 -8.21
C PRO A 347 32.53 -3.13 -7.58
N GLY A 348 32.44 -3.15 -6.25
CA GLY A 348 31.26 -2.64 -5.54
C GLY A 348 30.04 -3.58 -5.58
N GLY A 349 30.22 -4.85 -5.97
CA GLY A 349 29.16 -5.84 -6.10
C GLY A 349 28.45 -6.14 -4.79
N ASP A 350 29.23 -6.52 -3.77
CA ASP A 350 28.72 -6.87 -2.46
C ASP A 350 28.09 -5.66 -1.75
N GLU A 351 28.69 -4.48 -1.87
CA GLU A 351 28.13 -3.24 -1.32
C GLU A 351 26.78 -2.89 -1.95
N ALA A 352 26.63 -3.06 -3.26
CA ALA A 352 25.37 -2.81 -3.96
C ALA A 352 24.27 -3.81 -3.55
N ASN A 353 24.63 -5.04 -3.19
CA ASN A 353 23.68 -6.09 -2.85
C ASN A 353 23.27 -6.09 -1.37
N ARG A 354 24.04 -5.46 -0.48
CA ARG A 354 23.80 -5.49 0.98
C ARG A 354 22.39 -5.10 1.40
N PHE A 355 21.84 -4.05 0.78
CA PHE A 355 20.45 -3.66 1.02
C PHE A 355 19.44 -4.74 0.59
N LEU A 356 19.72 -5.45 -0.51
CA LEU A 356 18.87 -6.56 -0.98
C LEU A 356 18.97 -7.77 -0.04
N GLU A 357 20.17 -8.09 0.44
CA GLU A 357 20.40 -9.14 1.44
C GLU A 357 19.59 -8.89 2.71
N GLU A 358 19.77 -7.71 3.33
CA GLU A 358 19.05 -7.33 4.55
C GLU A 358 17.52 -7.39 4.37
N LYS A 359 17.04 -6.95 3.21
CA LYS A 359 15.60 -6.93 2.89
C LYS A 359 15.02 -8.31 2.61
N TYR A 360 15.75 -9.19 1.94
CA TYR A 360 15.20 -10.43 1.37
C TYR A 360 15.64 -11.72 2.06
N ILE A 361 16.78 -11.76 2.76
CA ILE A 361 17.21 -12.97 3.53
C ILE A 361 16.12 -13.45 4.51
N PRO A 362 15.46 -12.57 5.31
CA PRO A 362 14.41 -13.03 6.22
C PRO A 362 13.16 -13.58 5.51
N ARG A 363 13.02 -13.31 4.21
CA ARG A 363 11.85 -13.66 3.39
C ARG A 363 12.11 -14.85 2.47
N ILE A 364 13.36 -15.08 2.08
CA ILE A 364 13.77 -16.10 1.12
C ILE A 364 14.77 -17.04 1.80
N LYS A 365 14.26 -18.20 2.23
CA LYS A 365 15.00 -19.18 3.05
C LYS A 365 16.33 -19.65 2.46
N HIS A 366 16.52 -19.58 1.14
CA HIS A 366 17.70 -20.08 0.43
C HIS A 366 18.62 -18.97 -0.09
N LEU A 367 18.43 -17.73 0.36
CA LEU A 367 19.19 -16.58 -0.11
C LEU A 367 20.42 -16.26 0.77
N GLY A 368 20.62 -17.00 1.87
CA GLY A 368 21.76 -16.85 2.78
C GLY A 368 22.36 -18.18 3.20
#